data_AF-A0A250IRB0-F1
#
_entry.id   AF-A0A250IRB0-F1
#
_cell.length_a   1.000
_cell.length_b   1.000
_cell.length_c   1.000
_cell.angle_alpha   90.00
_cell.angle_beta   90.00
_cell.angle_gamma   90.00
#
_symmetry.space_group_name_H-M   'P 1'
#
loop_
_entity.id
_entity.type
_entity.pdbx_description
1 polymer ?
#
loop_
_entity_poly.entity_id
_entity_poly.type
_entity_poly.pdbx_seq_one_letter_code
_entity_poly.pdbx_strand_id
1 'polypeptide(L)'
;MTGSWIPPRREPNEAKREFTRLEPIVARVVSERGGSLASWLKQTLLHATGGPIKDSFKGAKRLVALGSQELRELDSDEARIHTKKLWEYQHPTLDTVTQVTARHRTMQDMVMPVLDSIKWGEVGATLHGGVKILLPLTQDFLLKTESVDEGVVPESSKGFWQLPANLHSSFHHIFGYEINSSRQVRAIATPDTGAILPVGSNQPFRILVCLALGCTGERNDFEPGGVLGAARLLPHLMIATNKPVESVEGAITLTRNERTPHVSMGDDEMAPEISSGLYADNNDKTVTPDLPFWNLLFDYYWAEPSPGKFEVVKRGAVKRTSVGAVKSLREVIVPGPMGTLPAGAKYHARNVTKWARQGEFDNIHMAPKMKLPWEAVAKSPPAWNLNAPVSMAPFCAHDCFHTHWRWGNLRYDPFGWFDTNPKWVRGWSGGSPTSPGTPYSEPGAPLVPCNQDVTLHLLSKRSFKYVARAYAPAVGEWQIIMHHGSAYAIDTSVLAETVQSVLGTLAGPPANASKGSWARFYWGLRYGTYVYNKFADANPRLSASPTGIKFAERLQLDATSLAKLRAL
;
A
#
# COMPACT_ATOMS: atom_id res chain seq x y z
N MET A 1 3.74 -43.05 -30.59
CA MET A 1 3.92 -43.39 -29.16
C MET A 1 4.17 -42.09 -28.41
N THR A 2 3.23 -41.64 -27.59
CA THR A 2 3.33 -40.37 -26.84
C THR A 2 3.07 -40.65 -25.37
N GLY A 3 4.15 -40.88 -24.60
CA GLY A 3 4.07 -41.18 -23.17
C GLY A 3 3.78 -39.94 -22.35
N SER A 4 2.70 -39.95 -21.57
CA SER A 4 2.41 -38.92 -20.58
C SER A 4 3.30 -39.09 -19.35
N TRP A 5 4.20 -38.13 -19.11
CA TRP A 5 4.99 -38.10 -17.89
C TRP A 5 4.13 -37.59 -16.73
N ILE A 6 3.80 -38.49 -15.79
CA ILE A 6 3.11 -38.16 -14.54
C ILE A 6 4.18 -37.99 -13.45
N PRO A 7 4.32 -36.81 -12.81
CA PRO A 7 5.27 -36.64 -11.72
C PRO A 7 4.87 -37.53 -10.53
N PRO A 8 5.84 -38.15 -9.82
CA PRO A 8 5.54 -39.04 -8.71
C PRO A 8 4.86 -38.30 -7.57
N ARG A 9 3.80 -38.90 -7.02
CA ARG A 9 3.20 -38.44 -5.75
C ARG A 9 4.24 -38.61 -4.65
N ARG A 10 4.71 -37.51 -4.05
CA ARG A 10 5.49 -37.56 -2.80
C ARG A 10 4.64 -38.17 -1.69
N GLU A 11 5.20 -39.10 -0.92
CA GLU A 11 4.50 -39.69 0.20
C GLU A 11 4.39 -38.72 1.39
N PRO A 12 3.30 -38.75 2.18
CA PRO A 12 3.15 -37.94 3.39
C PRO A 12 4.24 -38.13 4.45
N ASN A 13 5.04 -39.20 4.37
CA ASN A 13 6.05 -39.55 5.36
C ASN A 13 7.40 -38.82 5.20
N GLU A 14 7.74 -38.29 4.02
CA GLU A 14 8.99 -37.53 3.84
C GLU A 14 8.96 -36.21 4.60
N ALA A 15 7.85 -35.48 4.54
CA ALA A 15 7.68 -34.20 5.24
C ALA A 15 7.84 -34.33 6.78
N LYS A 16 7.45 -35.47 7.35
CA LYS A 16 7.70 -35.76 8.78
C LYS A 16 9.19 -35.97 9.09
N ARG A 17 9.93 -36.67 8.22
CA ARG A 17 11.36 -36.94 8.40
C ARG A 17 12.23 -35.69 8.24
N GLU A 18 11.83 -34.77 7.36
CA GLU A 18 12.52 -33.50 7.16
C GLU A 18 12.42 -32.59 8.40
N PHE A 19 11.25 -32.56 9.06
CA PHE A 19 11.05 -31.87 10.35
C PHE A 19 11.97 -32.39 11.47
N THR A 20 12.12 -33.71 11.62
CA THR A 20 12.93 -34.30 12.71
C THR A 20 14.43 -33.96 12.61
N ARG A 21 14.95 -33.69 11.41
CA ARG A 21 16.36 -33.29 11.22
C ARG A 21 16.64 -31.82 11.54
N LEU A 22 15.62 -30.96 11.57
CA LEU A 22 15.78 -29.52 11.80
C LEU A 22 15.76 -29.12 13.28
N GLU A 23 15.21 -29.95 14.18
CA GLU A 23 15.07 -29.62 15.60
C GLU A 23 16.37 -29.15 16.29
N PRO A 24 17.56 -29.76 16.08
CA PRO A 24 18.78 -29.33 16.78
C PRO A 24 19.28 -27.95 16.34
N ILE A 25 19.09 -27.60 15.06
CA ILE A 25 19.51 -26.31 14.50
C ILE A 25 18.52 -25.21 14.93
N VAL A 26 17.22 -25.51 14.90
CA VAL A 26 16.18 -24.62 15.41
C VAL A 26 16.39 -24.36 16.91
N ALA A 27 16.63 -25.39 17.72
CA ALA A 27 16.85 -25.25 19.16
C ALA A 27 17.98 -24.26 19.50
N ARG A 28 19.11 -24.31 18.76
CA ARG A 28 20.28 -23.45 19.02
C ARG A 28 20.05 -21.98 18.62
N VAL A 29 19.40 -21.71 17.49
CA VAL A 29 19.03 -20.34 17.09
C VAL A 29 17.96 -19.77 18.02
N VAL A 30 17.11 -20.62 18.58
CA VAL A 30 15.97 -20.20 19.40
C VAL A 30 16.32 -20.05 20.88
N SER A 31 17.33 -20.75 21.41
CA SER A 31 17.84 -20.50 22.78
C SER A 31 18.38 -19.08 22.97
N GLU A 32 18.91 -18.46 21.92
CA GLU A 32 19.34 -17.05 21.93
C GLU A 32 18.16 -16.06 21.78
N ARG A 33 16.99 -16.53 21.31
CA ARG A 33 15.79 -15.71 21.05
C ARG A 33 14.73 -15.76 22.14
N GLY A 34 14.91 -16.58 23.17
CA GLY A 34 14.09 -16.59 24.39
C GLY A 34 14.29 -15.37 25.29
N GLY A 35 14.46 -14.18 24.70
CA GLY A 35 14.76 -12.94 25.42
C GLY A 35 13.58 -12.39 26.23
N SER A 36 13.90 -11.40 27.08
CA SER A 36 12.90 -10.55 27.73
C SER A 36 12.09 -9.74 26.72
N LEU A 37 10.98 -9.16 27.16
CA LEU A 37 10.17 -8.26 26.32
C LEU A 37 11.01 -7.15 25.68
N ALA A 38 11.93 -6.54 26.43
CA ALA A 38 12.83 -5.51 25.89
C ALA A 38 13.70 -6.00 24.72
N SER A 39 14.11 -7.27 24.69
CA SER A 39 14.86 -7.84 23.55
C SER A 39 14.01 -7.94 22.28
N TRP A 40 12.73 -8.28 22.45
CA TRP A 40 11.76 -8.36 21.36
C TRP A 40 11.39 -6.98 20.79
N LEU A 41 11.33 -5.95 21.64
CA LEU A 41 10.98 -4.59 21.24
C LEU A 41 12.09 -3.90 20.43
N LYS A 42 13.36 -4.26 20.62
CA LYS A 42 14.49 -3.79 19.78
C LYS A 42 14.32 -4.01 18.27
N GLN A 43 13.43 -4.90 17.85
CA GLN A 43 13.13 -5.18 16.43
C GLN A 43 11.97 -4.33 15.87
N THR A 44 11.35 -3.49 16.69
CA THR A 44 10.19 -2.66 16.33
C THR A 44 10.63 -1.25 15.90
N LEU A 45 9.79 -0.55 15.12
CA LEU A 45 10.12 0.75 14.53
C LEU A 45 10.60 1.78 15.56
N LEU A 46 9.88 1.91 16.68
CA LEU A 46 10.18 2.84 17.77
C LEU A 46 11.59 2.63 18.34
N HIS A 47 12.02 1.39 18.58
CA HIS A 47 13.37 1.09 19.09
C HIS A 47 14.45 1.21 18.02
N ALA A 48 14.09 1.10 16.74
CA ALA A 48 15.02 1.34 15.64
C ALA A 48 15.47 2.82 15.55
N THR A 49 14.81 3.75 16.26
CA THR A 49 15.25 5.15 16.36
C THR A 49 16.47 5.37 17.25
N GLY A 50 16.76 4.47 18.19
CA GLY A 50 17.73 4.71 19.27
C GLY A 50 17.40 5.88 20.21
N GLY A 51 16.26 6.55 20.03
CA GLY A 51 15.87 7.75 20.78
C GLY A 51 15.28 7.45 22.18
N PRO A 52 15.02 8.49 22.99
CA PRO A 52 14.44 8.34 24.32
C PRO A 52 12.96 7.92 24.24
N ILE A 53 12.70 6.64 24.50
CA ILE A 53 11.35 6.08 24.53
C ILE A 53 10.64 6.47 25.83
N LYS A 54 9.42 6.99 25.70
CA LYS A 54 8.52 7.32 26.80
C LYS A 54 7.70 6.09 27.16
N ASP A 55 8.05 5.46 28.27
CA ASP A 55 7.26 4.39 28.87
C ASP A 55 6.04 4.98 29.57
N SER A 56 4.84 4.56 29.14
CA SER A 56 3.60 4.85 29.85
C SER A 56 3.08 3.58 30.52
N PHE A 57 3.31 3.48 31.83
CA PHE A 57 2.86 2.35 32.61
C PHE A 57 1.32 2.38 32.74
N LYS A 58 0.68 1.30 32.27
CA LYS A 58 -0.75 0.94 32.39
C LYS A 58 -1.78 2.09 32.26
N GLY A 59 -2.40 2.12 31.08
CA GLY A 59 -3.61 2.89 30.80
C GLY A 59 -3.45 3.72 29.53
N ALA A 60 -4.50 3.77 28.70
CA ALA A 60 -4.56 4.70 27.60
C ALA A 60 -4.65 6.14 28.13
N LYS A 61 -3.49 6.80 28.35
CA LYS A 61 -3.48 8.26 28.41
C LYS A 61 -4.02 8.76 27.09
N ARG A 62 -5.07 9.58 27.14
CA ARG A 62 -5.41 10.47 26.03
C ARG A 62 -4.14 11.27 25.73
N LEU A 63 -3.45 10.93 24.65
CA LEU A 63 -2.38 11.76 24.11
C LEU A 63 -3.08 13.06 23.69
N VAL A 64 -3.01 14.05 24.58
CA VAL A 64 -3.48 15.40 24.28
C VAL A 64 -2.60 15.89 23.13
N ALA A 65 -3.23 16.32 22.04
CA ALA A 65 -2.50 16.99 20.97
C ALA A 65 -1.70 18.12 21.62
N LEU A 66 -0.37 18.02 21.56
CA LEU A 66 0.51 19.04 22.11
C LEU A 66 0.12 20.35 21.44
N GLY A 67 -0.38 21.30 22.24
CA GLY A 67 -0.80 22.60 21.76
C GLY A 67 0.35 23.22 20.96
N SER A 68 0.00 23.92 19.88
CA SER A 68 0.95 24.56 18.96
C SER A 68 2.06 25.29 19.73
N GLN A 69 3.24 24.70 19.78
CA GLN A 69 4.42 25.42 20.26
C GLN A 69 4.68 26.57 19.30
N GLU A 70 4.87 27.77 19.85
CA GLU A 70 5.15 28.96 19.05
C GLU A 70 6.42 28.74 18.23
N LEU A 71 6.30 29.04 16.93
CA LEU A 71 7.28 28.68 15.92
C LEU A 71 8.47 29.63 16.00
N ARG A 72 9.68 29.10 16.17
CA ARG A 72 10.90 29.84 15.79
C ARG A 72 11.03 29.86 14.28
N GLU A 73 11.38 31.01 13.74
CA GLU A 73 11.90 31.13 12.37
C GLU A 73 13.23 30.39 12.27
N LEU A 74 13.43 29.62 11.20
CA LEU A 74 14.63 28.85 10.91
C LEU A 74 15.00 29.00 9.44
N ASP A 75 16.29 29.20 9.18
CA ASP A 75 16.80 29.88 7.99
C ASP A 75 17.20 28.94 6.83
N SER A 76 16.70 27.69 6.81
CA SER A 76 16.90 26.76 5.68
C SER A 76 15.77 25.75 5.53
N ASP A 77 15.51 25.32 4.29
CA ASP A 77 14.42 24.38 3.99
C ASP A 77 14.62 22.99 4.60
N GLU A 78 15.86 22.46 4.64
CA GLU A 78 16.13 21.20 5.33
C GLU A 78 15.90 21.30 6.84
N ALA A 79 16.31 22.41 7.49
CA ALA A 79 16.02 22.64 8.90
C ALA A 79 14.50 22.71 9.13
N ARG A 80 13.76 23.40 8.24
CA ARG A 80 12.29 23.49 8.28
C ARG A 80 11.61 22.13 8.15
N ILE A 81 12.10 21.25 7.27
CA ILE A 81 11.60 19.87 7.07
C ILE A 81 11.80 19.01 8.31
N HIS A 82 12.92 19.19 9.04
CA HIS A 82 13.27 18.37 10.19
C HIS A 82 12.69 18.85 11.54
N THR A 83 12.39 20.14 11.70
CA THR A 83 11.93 20.67 13.01
C THR A 83 10.41 20.78 13.15
N LYS A 84 9.63 20.81 12.05
CA LYS A 84 8.17 20.96 12.14
C LYS A 84 7.49 19.60 12.33
N LYS A 85 6.73 19.45 13.42
CA LYS A 85 5.85 18.30 13.63
C LYS A 85 4.81 18.25 12.52
N LEU A 86 4.93 17.21 11.69
CA LEU A 86 4.18 17.08 10.45
C LEU A 86 2.79 16.48 10.66
N TRP A 87 2.66 15.57 11.62
CA TRP A 87 1.46 14.76 11.88
C TRP A 87 0.84 15.07 13.24
N GLU A 88 -0.48 15.16 13.27
CA GLU A 88 -1.28 15.22 14.49
C GLU A 88 -2.39 14.17 14.41
N TYR A 89 -2.78 13.59 15.56
CA TYR A 89 -3.85 12.59 15.64
C TYR A 89 -4.37 12.47 17.08
N GLN A 90 -5.55 11.88 17.24
CA GLN A 90 -6.12 11.50 18.52
C GLN A 90 -6.11 9.97 18.68
N HIS A 91 -5.96 9.49 19.92
CA HIS A 91 -5.88 8.06 20.22
C HIS A 91 -6.92 7.69 21.30
N PRO A 92 -8.21 7.56 20.93
CA PRO A 92 -9.30 7.32 21.88
C PRO A 92 -9.32 5.91 22.50
N THR A 93 -8.85 4.88 21.78
CA THR A 93 -8.82 3.48 22.25
C THR A 93 -7.54 2.79 21.79
N LEU A 94 -7.15 1.71 22.47
CA LEU A 94 -5.93 0.93 22.16
C LEU A 94 -5.87 0.36 20.73
N ASP A 95 -7.01 0.31 20.03
CA ASP A 95 -7.18 -0.25 18.68
C ASP A 95 -7.57 0.79 17.62
N THR A 96 -7.74 2.07 17.99
CA THR A 96 -8.30 3.09 17.08
C THR A 96 -7.66 4.46 17.29
N VAL A 97 -7.07 4.99 16.22
CA VAL A 97 -6.62 6.39 16.08
C VAL A 97 -7.61 7.15 15.21
N THR A 98 -7.89 8.41 15.53
CA THR A 98 -8.85 9.27 14.83
C THR A 98 -8.31 10.67 14.57
N GLN A 99 -8.95 11.42 13.66
CA GLN A 99 -8.60 12.81 13.33
C GLN A 99 -7.12 12.95 12.95
N VAL A 100 -6.63 12.09 12.05
CA VAL A 100 -5.24 12.14 11.57
C VAL A 100 -5.12 13.29 10.59
N THR A 101 -4.26 14.26 10.90
CA THR A 101 -3.97 15.41 10.03
C THR A 101 -2.48 15.48 9.69
N ALA A 102 -2.17 16.13 8.58
CA ALA A 102 -0.80 16.42 8.14
C ALA A 102 -0.68 17.88 7.70
N ARG A 103 0.48 18.52 7.92
CA ARG A 103 0.75 19.88 7.41
C ARG A 103 1.25 19.79 5.96
N HIS A 104 0.63 20.56 5.06
CA HIS A 104 0.95 20.51 3.63
C HIS A 104 1.90 21.67 3.25
N ARG A 105 3.13 21.35 2.82
CA ARG A 105 4.24 22.31 2.69
C ARG A 105 3.98 23.38 1.64
N THR A 106 3.53 23.01 0.43
CA THR A 106 3.16 23.98 -0.63
C THR A 106 1.95 24.86 -0.28
N MET A 107 1.14 24.45 0.70
CA MET A 107 -0.07 25.17 1.13
C MET A 107 0.16 25.96 2.42
N GLN A 108 1.35 26.57 2.59
CA GLN A 108 1.68 27.39 3.76
C GLN A 108 1.52 26.65 5.10
N ASP A 109 1.92 25.37 5.14
CA ASP A 109 1.77 24.46 6.30
C ASP A 109 0.32 24.26 6.77
N MET A 110 -0.67 24.45 5.87
CA MET A 110 -2.09 24.20 6.15
C MET A 110 -2.32 22.79 6.70
N VAL A 111 -3.09 22.70 7.79
CA VAL A 111 -3.45 21.43 8.43
C VAL A 111 -4.51 20.72 7.60
N MET A 112 -4.09 19.69 6.88
CA MET A 112 -4.96 18.88 6.03
C MET A 112 -5.54 17.70 6.81
N PRO A 113 -6.87 17.47 6.78
CA PRO A 113 -7.47 16.28 7.33
C PRO A 113 -7.15 15.09 6.42
N VAL A 114 -6.35 14.15 6.92
CA VAL A 114 -5.91 12.98 6.17
C VAL A 114 -6.86 11.81 6.41
N LEU A 115 -6.98 11.30 7.64
CA LEU A 115 -7.88 10.19 7.95
C LEU A 115 -8.87 10.55 9.07
N ASP A 116 -10.15 10.22 8.86
CA ASP A 116 -11.14 10.14 9.95
C ASP A 116 -10.67 9.12 10.99
N SER A 117 -10.18 7.96 10.54
CA SER A 117 -9.71 6.89 11.42
C SER A 117 -8.68 5.92 10.80
N ILE A 118 -7.81 5.43 11.68
CA ILE A 118 -7.04 4.18 11.56
C ILE A 118 -7.60 3.22 12.61
N LYS A 119 -8.04 2.04 12.22
CA LYS A 119 -8.48 1.00 13.16
C LYS A 119 -7.77 -0.31 12.93
N TRP A 120 -7.05 -0.80 13.92
CA TRP A 120 -6.56 -2.17 13.94
C TRP A 120 -7.73 -3.08 14.29
N GLY A 121 -8.01 -4.01 13.39
CA GLY A 121 -9.18 -4.89 13.46
C GLY A 121 -8.90 -6.19 14.20
N GLU A 122 -9.64 -7.22 13.83
CA GLU A 122 -9.43 -8.58 14.33
C GLU A 122 -7.98 -9.05 14.12
N VAL A 123 -7.41 -9.60 15.19
CA VAL A 123 -6.11 -10.28 15.20
C VAL A 123 -6.34 -11.70 15.68
N GLY A 124 -5.71 -12.67 15.04
CA GLY A 124 -5.95 -14.08 15.34
C GLY A 124 -4.84 -15.01 14.90
N ALA A 125 -4.88 -16.23 15.43
CA ALA A 125 -4.01 -17.33 15.02
C ALA A 125 -4.85 -18.57 14.68
N THR A 126 -4.43 -19.32 13.67
CA THR A 126 -4.98 -20.64 13.35
C THR A 126 -4.01 -21.70 13.86
N LEU A 127 -4.43 -22.47 14.86
CA LEU A 127 -3.63 -23.51 15.49
C LEU A 127 -3.68 -24.79 14.68
N HIS A 128 -2.73 -25.71 14.93
CA HIS A 128 -2.74 -27.03 14.31
C HIS A 128 -4.07 -27.77 14.55
N GLY A 129 -4.65 -28.26 13.45
CA GLY A 129 -6.02 -28.77 13.40
C GLY A 129 -7.06 -27.71 13.02
N GLY A 130 -6.65 -26.63 12.32
CA GLY A 130 -7.54 -25.59 11.79
C GLY A 130 -8.26 -24.72 12.83
N VAL A 131 -7.92 -24.81 14.11
CA VAL A 131 -8.68 -24.13 15.18
C VAL A 131 -8.24 -22.68 15.31
N LYS A 132 -9.17 -21.77 15.02
CA LYS A 132 -8.93 -20.33 15.15
C LYS A 132 -9.10 -19.85 16.58
N ILE A 133 -8.18 -19.02 17.03
CA ILE A 133 -8.27 -18.23 18.25
C ILE A 133 -8.21 -16.73 17.91
N LEU A 134 -9.03 -15.95 18.60
CA LEU A 134 -9.00 -14.49 18.53
C LEU A 134 -8.09 -13.94 19.63
N LEU A 135 -7.42 -12.83 19.35
CA LEU A 135 -6.46 -12.18 20.25
C LEU A 135 -6.98 -10.76 20.56
N PRO A 136 -7.75 -10.57 21.65
CA PRO A 136 -8.44 -9.30 21.91
C PRO A 136 -7.46 -8.17 22.23
N LEU A 137 -7.59 -7.04 21.53
CA LEU A 137 -6.79 -5.82 21.76
C LEU A 137 -7.35 -4.99 22.94
N THR A 138 -7.58 -5.64 24.09
CA THR A 138 -8.17 -5.00 25.28
C THR A 138 -7.13 -4.72 26.36
N GLN A 139 -7.52 -3.89 27.34
CA GLN A 139 -6.67 -3.47 28.45
C GLN A 139 -6.16 -4.64 29.31
N ASP A 140 -6.89 -5.76 29.37
CA ASP A 140 -6.52 -6.96 30.14
C ASP A 140 -5.29 -7.67 29.55
N PHE A 141 -5.11 -7.61 28.22
CA PHE A 141 -3.99 -8.23 27.52
C PHE A 141 -2.81 -7.29 27.27
N LEU A 142 -2.98 -5.97 27.55
CA LEU A 142 -1.95 -4.96 27.33
C LEU A 142 -0.80 -5.11 28.34
N LEU A 143 0.38 -5.49 27.85
CA LEU A 143 1.61 -5.57 28.64
C LEU A 143 2.26 -4.20 28.80
N LYS A 144 2.38 -3.44 27.69
CA LYS A 144 3.14 -2.19 27.66
C LYS A 144 2.59 -1.20 26.61
N THR A 145 2.76 0.08 26.88
CA THR A 145 2.61 1.17 25.91
C THR A 145 3.89 1.99 25.89
N GLU A 146 4.46 2.16 24.70
CA GLU A 146 5.65 2.95 24.46
C GLU A 146 5.34 4.03 23.43
N SER A 147 5.88 5.24 23.59
CA SER A 147 5.80 6.28 22.56
C SER A 147 7.10 7.05 22.42
N VAL A 148 7.27 7.68 21.26
CA VAL A 148 8.34 8.63 20.99
C VAL A 148 7.73 9.87 20.36
N ASP A 149 8.17 11.05 20.80
CA ASP A 149 7.73 12.31 20.18
C ASP A 149 8.57 12.60 18.93
N GLU A 150 9.88 12.32 19.00
CA GLU A 150 10.84 12.48 17.91
C GLU A 150 11.88 11.35 17.91
N GLY A 151 12.37 10.93 16.74
CA GLY A 151 13.46 9.96 16.66
C GLY A 151 13.90 9.66 15.23
N VAL A 152 15.17 9.31 15.05
CA VAL A 152 15.77 9.06 13.72
C VAL A 152 16.06 7.58 13.56
N VAL A 153 15.31 6.91 12.69
CA VAL A 153 15.66 5.56 12.22
C VAL A 153 16.79 5.73 11.18
N PRO A 154 17.99 5.18 11.40
CA PRO A 154 19.07 5.24 10.43
C PRO A 154 18.81 4.28 9.26
N GLU A 155 19.52 4.47 8.14
CA GLU A 155 19.56 3.45 7.11
C GLU A 155 20.20 2.16 7.64
N SER A 156 19.65 1.01 7.26
CA SER A 156 20.14 -0.31 7.63
C SER A 156 20.10 -1.29 6.46
N SER A 157 20.94 -2.32 6.51
CA SER A 157 20.91 -3.49 5.61
C SER A 157 20.31 -4.74 6.27
N LYS A 158 19.80 -4.62 7.51
CA LYS A 158 19.31 -5.73 8.34
C LYS A 158 17.99 -5.37 9.03
N GLY A 159 17.18 -6.39 9.30
CA GLY A 159 15.86 -6.24 9.93
C GLY A 159 14.82 -5.64 9.00
N PHE A 160 13.69 -5.20 9.57
CA PHE A 160 12.56 -4.64 8.83
C PHE A 160 12.75 -3.16 8.47
N TRP A 161 13.42 -2.40 9.33
CA TRP A 161 13.55 -0.94 9.25
C TRP A 161 14.87 -0.59 8.55
N GLN A 162 14.89 -0.78 7.22
CA GLN A 162 16.09 -0.57 6.40
C GLN A 162 16.13 0.79 5.70
N LEU A 163 15.00 1.49 5.59
CA LEU A 163 14.95 2.85 5.06
C LEU A 163 15.10 3.85 6.20
N PRO A 164 15.87 4.94 6.02
CA PRO A 164 15.95 5.99 7.01
C PRO A 164 14.60 6.70 7.14
N ALA A 165 14.27 7.14 8.36
CA ALA A 165 13.03 7.84 8.66
C ALA A 165 13.16 8.74 9.89
N ASN A 166 12.62 9.95 9.83
CA ASN A 166 12.46 10.84 10.98
C ASN A 166 11.04 10.66 11.51
N LEU A 167 10.85 10.17 12.72
CA LEU A 167 9.53 10.01 13.36
C LEU A 167 9.17 11.31 14.08
N HIS A 168 7.95 11.82 13.87
CA HIS A 168 7.45 13.10 14.44
C HIS A 168 6.30 12.94 15.46
N SER A 169 5.82 11.70 15.65
CA SER A 169 5.08 11.20 16.82
C SER A 169 4.72 9.74 16.54
N SER A 170 5.17 8.79 17.34
CA SER A 170 4.92 7.36 17.11
C SER A 170 4.67 6.61 18.40
N PHE A 171 3.88 5.54 18.36
CA PHE A 171 3.59 4.71 19.54
C PHE A 171 3.44 3.25 19.17
N HIS A 172 3.72 2.37 20.13
CA HIS A 172 3.40 0.95 20.10
C HIS A 172 2.57 0.53 21.32
N HIS A 173 1.60 -0.36 21.09
CA HIS A 173 0.88 -1.11 22.12
C HIS A 173 1.23 -2.59 22.03
N ILE A 174 1.72 -3.14 23.14
CA ILE A 174 2.19 -4.52 23.24
C ILE A 174 1.15 -5.33 24.00
N PHE A 175 0.60 -6.37 23.37
CA PHE A 175 -0.34 -7.31 23.97
C PHE A 175 0.29 -8.70 24.10
N GLY A 176 -0.06 -9.40 25.19
CA GLY A 176 0.51 -10.68 25.56
C GLY A 176 -0.55 -11.71 25.89
N TYR A 177 -0.52 -12.81 25.14
CA TYR A 177 -1.50 -13.89 25.23
C TYR A 177 -0.83 -15.20 25.63
N GLU A 178 -1.45 -15.93 26.54
CA GLU A 178 -1.15 -17.31 26.89
C GLU A 178 -2.35 -18.20 26.55
N ILE A 179 -2.09 -19.33 25.91
CA ILE A 179 -3.10 -20.25 25.40
C ILE A 179 -2.96 -21.58 26.16
N ASN A 180 -4.01 -21.95 26.90
CA ASN A 180 -4.01 -23.19 27.68
C ASN A 180 -4.35 -24.43 26.83
N SER A 181 -4.28 -25.62 27.43
CA SER A 181 -4.62 -26.90 26.78
C SER A 181 -6.06 -26.94 26.26
N SER A 182 -6.98 -26.24 26.92
CA SER A 182 -8.38 -26.06 26.49
C SER A 182 -8.57 -24.98 25.41
N ARG A 183 -7.47 -24.45 24.84
CA ARG A 183 -7.43 -23.39 23.82
C ARG A 183 -8.07 -22.06 24.25
N GLN A 184 -8.24 -21.84 25.55
CA GLN A 184 -8.66 -20.54 26.09
C GLN A 184 -7.48 -19.57 26.06
N VAL A 185 -7.75 -18.33 25.64
CA VAL A 185 -6.80 -17.23 25.61
C VAL A 185 -6.86 -16.46 26.93
N ARG A 186 -5.70 -16.21 27.55
CA ARG A 186 -5.55 -15.48 28.83
C ARG A 186 -4.40 -14.47 28.71
N ALA A 187 -4.38 -13.44 29.55
CA ALA A 187 -3.27 -12.50 29.60
C ALA A 187 -2.01 -13.16 30.19
N ILE A 188 -0.82 -12.74 29.75
CA ILE A 188 0.44 -13.14 30.37
C ILE A 188 0.56 -12.43 31.74
N ALA A 189 0.61 -13.21 32.82
CA ALA A 189 0.54 -12.68 34.19
C ALA A 189 1.75 -11.82 34.62
N THR A 190 2.97 -12.18 34.18
CA THR A 190 4.22 -11.51 34.58
C THR A 190 5.18 -11.36 33.38
N PRO A 191 5.15 -10.24 32.65
CA PRO A 191 5.97 -10.06 31.45
C PRO A 191 7.47 -9.82 31.73
N ASP A 192 7.83 -9.37 32.93
CA ASP A 192 9.18 -8.88 33.24
C ASP A 192 10.12 -9.95 33.84
N THR A 193 9.58 -11.08 34.28
CA THR A 193 10.36 -12.18 34.90
C THR A 193 10.71 -13.27 33.89
N GLY A 194 11.76 -13.03 33.09
CA GLY A 194 12.37 -14.03 32.22
C GLY A 194 11.97 -13.94 30.74
N ALA A 195 11.92 -15.09 30.07
CA ALA A 195 11.60 -15.20 28.65
C ALA A 195 10.11 -14.92 28.39
N ILE A 196 9.79 -13.87 27.62
CA ILE A 196 8.39 -13.52 27.33
C ILE A 196 7.73 -14.56 26.41
N LEU A 197 8.49 -15.04 25.42
CA LEU A 197 8.17 -16.13 24.51
C LEU A 197 9.14 -17.30 24.79
N PRO A 198 8.94 -18.06 25.89
CA PRO A 198 9.82 -19.14 26.29
C PRO A 198 9.70 -20.31 25.32
N VAL A 199 10.82 -20.98 24.98
CA VAL A 199 10.81 -22.10 24.03
C VAL A 199 11.18 -23.41 24.70
N GLY A 200 10.50 -24.48 24.29
CA GLY A 200 10.60 -25.83 24.82
C GLY A 200 9.25 -26.54 24.74
N SER A 201 9.26 -27.87 24.76
CA SER A 201 8.04 -28.70 24.71
C SER A 201 7.04 -28.35 25.82
N ASN A 202 7.54 -28.26 27.05
CA ASN A 202 6.76 -28.06 28.27
C ASN A 202 6.42 -26.59 28.58
N GLN A 203 6.81 -25.64 27.72
CA GLN A 203 6.52 -24.22 27.94
C GLN A 203 5.05 -23.90 27.64
N PRO A 204 4.43 -22.90 28.30
CA PRO A 204 3.09 -22.43 27.94
C PRO A 204 3.11 -21.89 26.50
N PHE A 205 2.03 -22.09 25.74
CA PHE A 205 1.93 -21.50 24.40
C PHE A 205 1.58 -20.01 24.53
N ARG A 206 2.42 -19.15 23.98
CA ARG A 206 2.30 -17.70 24.06
C ARG A 206 2.39 -17.04 22.68
N ILE A 207 1.68 -15.94 22.56
CA ILE A 207 1.69 -15.06 21.39
C ILE A 207 1.89 -13.61 21.88
N LEU A 208 2.77 -12.88 21.20
CA LEU A 208 2.88 -11.43 21.32
C LEU A 208 2.26 -10.76 20.10
N VAL A 209 1.55 -9.67 20.34
CA VAL A 209 1.05 -8.76 19.30
C VAL A 209 1.54 -7.36 19.61
N CYS A 210 2.18 -6.71 18.65
CA CYS A 210 2.57 -5.30 18.71
C CYS A 210 1.74 -4.52 17.68
N LEU A 211 0.84 -3.66 18.16
CA LEU A 211 0.13 -2.67 17.36
C LEU A 211 0.96 -1.40 17.32
N ALA A 212 1.07 -0.77 16.15
CA ALA A 212 2.03 0.32 15.97
C ALA A 212 1.56 1.38 14.97
N LEU A 213 1.80 2.65 15.30
CA LEU A 213 1.74 3.76 14.34
C LEU A 213 3.07 4.50 14.30
N GLY A 214 3.72 4.47 13.14
CA GLY A 214 4.86 5.34 12.83
C GLY A 214 4.41 6.54 11.99
N CYS A 215 4.60 7.78 12.47
CA CYS A 215 4.34 8.98 11.68
C CYS A 215 5.67 9.63 11.29
N THR A 216 6.04 9.60 10.01
CA THR A 216 7.34 10.13 9.55
C THR A 216 7.23 11.54 9.00
N GLY A 217 8.32 12.31 9.13
CA GLY A 217 8.57 13.52 8.35
C GLY A 217 8.58 13.25 6.84
N GLU A 218 8.62 14.33 6.08
CA GLU A 218 8.66 14.34 4.62
C GLU A 218 9.90 13.66 4.07
N ARG A 219 9.72 12.77 3.09
CA ARG A 219 10.82 12.20 2.29
C ARG A 219 10.35 11.88 0.87
N ASN A 220 11.29 11.96 -0.07
CA ASN A 220 11.06 11.62 -1.48
C ASN A 220 11.36 10.12 -1.75
N ASP A 221 11.07 9.25 -0.78
CA ASP A 221 11.38 7.81 -0.82
C ASP A 221 10.12 6.94 -0.76
N PHE A 222 9.01 7.45 -1.31
CA PHE A 222 7.75 6.71 -1.43
C PHE A 222 7.50 6.15 -2.84
N GLU A 223 7.91 6.88 -3.88
CA GLU A 223 7.72 6.51 -5.29
C GLU A 223 9.05 6.54 -6.07
N PRO A 224 9.14 5.91 -7.26
CA PRO A 224 10.41 5.69 -7.94
C PRO A 224 11.15 6.97 -8.35
N GLY A 225 10.43 8.02 -8.78
CA GLY A 225 11.02 9.22 -9.37
C GLY A 225 11.61 10.22 -8.37
N GLY A 226 11.36 10.07 -7.06
CA GLY A 226 11.76 11.05 -6.06
C GLY A 226 11.16 12.45 -6.27
N VAL A 227 10.05 12.54 -7.00
CA VAL A 227 9.34 13.78 -7.35
C VAL A 227 8.26 14.15 -6.35
N LEU A 228 7.73 13.18 -5.60
CA LEU A 228 6.70 13.40 -4.60
C LEU A 228 7.31 13.58 -3.20
N GLY A 229 7.13 14.77 -2.62
CA GLY A 229 7.37 14.99 -1.20
C GLY A 229 6.25 14.35 -0.40
N ALA A 230 6.56 13.22 0.25
CA ALA A 230 5.58 12.35 0.86
C ALA A 230 5.80 12.21 2.37
N ALA A 231 4.74 12.46 3.14
CA ALA A 231 4.68 12.15 4.56
C ALA A 231 4.31 10.67 4.71
N ARG A 232 5.17 9.81 5.27
CA ARG A 232 4.81 8.39 5.47
C ARG A 232 4.04 8.18 6.77
N LEU A 233 3.00 7.36 6.68
CA LEU A 233 2.16 6.92 7.78
C LEU A 233 2.24 5.40 7.82
N LEU A 234 2.78 4.84 8.90
CA LEU A 234 3.13 3.42 9.03
C LEU A 234 2.23 2.75 10.09
N PRO A 235 0.92 2.56 9.83
CA PRO A 235 0.09 1.71 10.67
C PRO A 235 0.48 0.26 10.39
N HIS A 236 1.07 -0.41 11.37
CA HIS A 236 1.50 -1.79 11.23
C HIS A 236 1.09 -2.63 12.45
N LEU A 237 1.17 -3.94 12.26
CA LEU A 237 0.91 -4.95 13.28
C LEU A 237 2.02 -5.98 13.20
N MET A 238 2.60 -6.38 14.33
CA MET A 238 3.61 -7.45 14.38
C MET A 238 3.10 -8.57 15.28
N ILE A 239 3.21 -9.83 14.84
CA ILE A 239 2.74 -10.99 15.60
C ILE A 239 3.89 -12.00 15.73
N ALA A 240 4.17 -12.49 16.94
CA ALA A 240 5.20 -13.51 17.18
C ALA A 240 4.65 -14.64 18.07
N THR A 241 5.04 -15.88 17.79
CA THR A 241 4.62 -17.07 18.55
C THR A 241 5.82 -17.83 19.10
N ASN A 242 5.66 -18.49 20.26
CA ASN A 242 6.68 -19.41 20.79
C ASN A 242 6.43 -20.90 20.43
N LYS A 243 5.34 -21.21 19.74
CA LYS A 243 5.03 -22.55 19.19
C LYS A 243 4.53 -22.45 17.74
N PRO A 244 4.68 -23.52 16.94
CA PRO A 244 4.18 -23.56 15.56
C PRO A 244 2.66 -23.35 15.49
N VAL A 245 2.22 -22.61 14.48
CA VAL A 245 0.82 -22.37 14.13
C VAL A 245 0.64 -22.50 12.62
N GLU A 246 -0.58 -22.78 12.15
CA GLU A 246 -0.87 -22.87 10.71
C GLU A 246 -0.86 -21.50 10.03
N SER A 247 -1.35 -20.47 10.72
CA SER A 247 -1.22 -19.08 10.28
C SER A 247 -1.45 -18.08 11.42
N VAL A 248 -0.98 -16.84 11.23
CA VAL A 248 -1.44 -15.66 11.97
C VAL A 248 -2.08 -14.67 10.99
N GLU A 249 -3.11 -13.96 11.43
CA GLU A 249 -3.87 -13.00 10.63
C GLU A 249 -4.08 -11.71 11.41
N GLY A 250 -4.06 -10.59 10.70
CA GLY A 250 -4.36 -9.28 11.26
C GLY A 250 -4.94 -8.36 10.20
N ALA A 251 -5.76 -7.41 10.65
CA ALA A 251 -6.41 -6.43 9.78
C ALA A 251 -6.17 -4.99 10.23
N ILE A 252 -6.07 -4.07 9.27
CA ILE A 252 -6.00 -2.62 9.50
C ILE A 252 -7.02 -1.96 8.56
N THR A 253 -7.84 -1.07 9.10
CA THR A 253 -8.84 -0.30 8.36
C THR A 253 -8.44 1.16 8.34
N LEU A 254 -8.38 1.74 7.15
CA LEU A 254 -8.04 3.15 6.93
C LEU A 254 -9.24 3.84 6.29
N THR A 255 -9.65 4.97 6.87
CA THR A 255 -10.80 5.76 6.41
C THR A 255 -10.41 7.22 6.24
N ARG A 256 -10.39 7.71 4.99
CA ARG A 256 -10.26 9.14 4.68
C ARG A 256 -11.51 9.89 5.11
N ASN A 257 -11.33 11.17 5.39
CA ASN A 257 -12.44 12.12 5.50
C ASN A 257 -13.31 12.08 4.24
N GLU A 258 -14.58 12.41 4.37
CA GLU A 258 -15.53 12.37 3.23
C GLU A 258 -15.27 13.43 2.18
N ARG A 259 -14.85 14.60 2.65
CA ARG A 259 -14.60 15.77 1.82
C ARG A 259 -13.26 16.39 2.18
N THR A 260 -12.56 16.89 1.18
CA THR A 260 -11.43 17.79 1.37
C THR A 260 -11.92 19.20 1.70
N PRO A 261 -11.25 19.94 2.61
CA PRO A 261 -11.43 21.39 2.72
C PRO A 261 -10.78 22.13 1.54
N HIS A 262 -9.86 21.48 0.82
CA HIS A 262 -9.07 22.09 -0.23
C HIS A 262 -9.69 21.83 -1.61
N VAL A 263 -10.56 22.74 -2.07
CA VAL A 263 -11.28 22.63 -3.35
C VAL A 263 -10.69 23.49 -4.48
N SER A 264 -9.60 24.20 -4.22
CA SER A 264 -8.98 25.14 -5.16
C SER A 264 -7.48 25.25 -4.93
N MET A 265 -6.67 24.97 -5.96
CA MET A 265 -5.21 25.10 -5.92
C MET A 265 -4.73 26.00 -7.06
N GLY A 266 -4.27 27.22 -6.75
CA GLY A 266 -3.94 28.20 -7.77
C GLY A 266 -5.16 28.46 -8.66
N ASP A 267 -5.02 28.18 -9.95
CA ASP A 267 -6.07 28.36 -10.97
C ASP A 267 -6.89 27.07 -11.23
N ASP A 268 -6.61 25.96 -10.53
CA ASP A 268 -7.34 24.68 -10.67
C ASP A 268 -8.40 24.48 -9.59
N GLU A 269 -9.53 23.87 -9.99
CA GLU A 269 -10.60 23.42 -9.09
C GLU A 269 -10.50 21.93 -8.77
N MET A 270 -11.02 21.54 -7.61
CA MET A 270 -11.26 20.15 -7.22
C MET A 270 -12.74 19.90 -6.85
N ALA A 271 -13.20 18.68 -7.13
CA ALA A 271 -14.39 18.13 -6.49
C ALA A 271 -14.08 17.87 -5.01
N PRO A 272 -14.94 18.29 -4.06
CA PRO A 272 -14.66 18.12 -2.64
C PRO A 272 -14.66 16.65 -2.20
N GLU A 273 -15.36 15.75 -2.90
CA GLU A 273 -15.53 14.35 -2.49
C GLU A 273 -14.25 13.52 -2.65
N ILE A 274 -13.80 12.87 -1.57
CA ILE A 274 -12.70 11.90 -1.63
C ILE A 274 -13.18 10.61 -2.30
N SER A 275 -12.39 10.11 -3.26
CA SER A 275 -12.65 8.86 -3.97
C SER A 275 -11.40 8.00 -4.13
N SER A 276 -11.58 6.69 -4.05
CA SER A 276 -10.55 5.70 -4.31
C SER A 276 -10.31 5.49 -5.80
N GLY A 277 -9.07 5.21 -6.18
CA GLY A 277 -8.67 4.58 -7.43
C GLY A 277 -7.75 3.39 -7.15
N LEU A 278 -7.96 2.28 -7.84
CA LEU A 278 -7.09 1.09 -7.77
C LEU A 278 -6.27 0.98 -9.05
N TYR A 279 -4.97 0.75 -8.96
CA TYR A 279 -4.09 0.65 -10.12
C TYR A 279 -3.24 -0.62 -10.08
N ALA A 280 -2.99 -1.17 -11.25
CA ALA A 280 -2.13 -2.32 -11.48
C ALA A 280 -0.97 -1.88 -12.36
N ASP A 281 0.23 -1.87 -11.79
CA ASP A 281 1.43 -1.33 -12.43
C ASP A 281 1.85 -2.17 -13.63
N ASN A 282 2.30 -1.50 -14.68
CA ASN A 282 2.80 -2.13 -15.87
C ASN A 282 4.11 -2.87 -15.58
N ASN A 283 4.23 -4.05 -16.17
CA ASN A 283 5.34 -4.99 -16.03
C ASN A 283 6.12 -5.20 -17.34
N ASP A 284 5.69 -4.51 -18.39
CA ASP A 284 6.33 -4.49 -19.68
C ASP A 284 7.67 -3.75 -19.62
N LYS A 285 8.70 -4.38 -20.20
CA LYS A 285 10.07 -3.85 -20.23
C LYS A 285 10.41 -3.19 -21.57
N THR A 286 9.50 -3.27 -22.56
CA THR A 286 9.69 -2.66 -23.88
C THR A 286 8.93 -1.35 -24.03
N VAL A 287 8.63 -0.66 -22.92
CA VAL A 287 8.05 0.69 -22.94
C VAL A 287 9.06 1.63 -23.59
N THR A 288 8.60 2.32 -24.64
CA THR A 288 9.32 3.27 -25.49
C THR A 288 9.60 4.61 -24.76
N PRO A 289 10.44 5.51 -25.33
CA PRO A 289 10.72 6.88 -24.83
C PRO A 289 9.52 7.83 -24.64
N ASP A 290 8.30 7.30 -24.67
CA ASP A 290 7.07 8.05 -24.58
C ASP A 290 6.81 8.54 -23.14
N LEU A 291 6.17 9.69 -23.06
CA LEU A 291 5.84 10.43 -21.84
C LEU A 291 5.03 9.57 -20.86
N PRO A 292 5.01 9.86 -19.54
CA PRO A 292 4.44 9.00 -18.48
C PRO A 292 2.89 8.92 -18.48
N PHE A 293 2.32 8.51 -19.60
CA PHE A 293 0.90 8.31 -19.79
C PHE A 293 0.42 7.09 -18.99
N TRP A 294 -0.86 7.09 -18.61
CA TRP A 294 -1.46 6.02 -17.81
C TRP A 294 -1.36 4.65 -18.49
N ASN A 295 -1.43 4.60 -19.82
CA ASN A 295 -1.27 3.38 -20.60
C ASN A 295 0.20 2.92 -20.75
N LEU A 296 1.18 3.63 -20.21
CA LEU A 296 2.56 3.15 -20.10
C LEU A 296 2.86 2.70 -18.67
N LEU A 297 2.32 3.42 -17.69
CA LEU A 297 2.56 3.18 -16.26
C LEU A 297 1.72 2.05 -15.68
N PHE A 298 0.47 1.91 -16.13
CA PHE A 298 -0.49 0.95 -15.59
C PHE A 298 -0.90 -0.08 -16.64
N ASP A 299 -0.76 -1.36 -16.27
CA ASP A 299 -1.37 -2.47 -17.01
C ASP A 299 -2.90 -2.37 -16.95
N TYR A 300 -3.47 -1.88 -15.83
CA TYR A 300 -4.85 -1.40 -15.72
C TYR A 300 -5.16 -0.58 -14.47
N TYR A 301 -6.33 0.05 -14.45
CA TYR A 301 -6.83 0.84 -13.33
C TYR A 301 -8.36 0.81 -13.24
N TRP A 302 -8.86 1.07 -12.04
CA TRP A 302 -10.28 1.28 -11.74
C TRP A 302 -10.40 2.57 -10.90
N ALA A 303 -10.67 3.69 -11.58
CA ALA A 303 -10.64 5.05 -11.01
C ALA A 303 -11.88 5.45 -10.17
N GLU A 304 -12.86 4.53 -10.04
CA GLU A 304 -14.03 4.61 -9.15
C GLU A 304 -14.47 3.16 -8.80
N PRO A 305 -13.73 2.46 -7.94
CA PRO A 305 -14.02 1.09 -7.59
C PRO A 305 -15.25 0.99 -6.69
N SER A 306 -16.15 0.07 -7.00
CA SER A 306 -17.24 -0.30 -6.11
C SER A 306 -16.71 -1.09 -4.91
N PRO A 307 -17.33 -0.99 -3.72
CA PRO A 307 -16.98 -1.83 -2.58
C PRO A 307 -16.88 -3.31 -2.95
N GLY A 308 -15.88 -4.00 -2.40
CA GLY A 308 -15.49 -5.33 -2.88
C GLY A 308 -14.27 -5.91 -2.19
N LYS A 309 -13.95 -7.16 -2.55
CA LYS A 309 -12.80 -7.91 -2.03
C LYS A 309 -11.85 -8.21 -3.19
N PHE A 310 -10.57 -7.89 -3.02
CA PHE A 310 -9.53 -8.05 -4.03
C PHE A 310 -8.33 -8.82 -3.43
N GLU A 311 -7.86 -9.87 -4.11
CA GLU A 311 -6.62 -10.55 -3.76
C GLU A 311 -5.44 -9.74 -4.33
N VAL A 312 -4.75 -8.97 -3.49
CA VAL A 312 -3.74 -7.99 -3.95
C VAL A 312 -2.30 -8.53 -3.87
N VAL A 313 -2.03 -9.46 -2.93
CA VAL A 313 -0.79 -10.27 -2.91
C VAL A 313 -1.14 -11.72 -2.64
N LYS A 314 -0.53 -12.65 -3.38
CA LYS A 314 -0.82 -14.09 -3.29
C LYS A 314 0.47 -14.91 -3.32
N ARG A 315 0.94 -15.39 -2.17
CA ARG A 315 2.27 -16.02 -2.00
C ARG A 315 2.55 -17.16 -2.99
N GLY A 316 1.52 -17.96 -3.30
CA GLY A 316 1.62 -19.11 -4.21
C GLY A 316 1.46 -18.78 -5.70
N ALA A 317 1.23 -17.50 -6.06
CA ALA A 317 1.08 -17.12 -7.45
C ALA A 317 2.45 -17.04 -8.16
N VAL A 318 2.65 -17.88 -9.17
CA VAL A 318 3.79 -17.78 -10.09
C VAL A 318 3.61 -16.63 -11.08
N LYS A 319 4.70 -16.26 -11.78
CA LYS A 319 4.62 -15.38 -12.96
C LYS A 319 3.67 -16.02 -13.97
N ARG A 320 2.69 -15.25 -14.45
CA ARG A 320 1.59 -15.75 -15.28
C ARG A 320 1.08 -14.67 -16.22
N THR A 321 0.59 -15.08 -17.38
CA THR A 321 -0.36 -14.25 -18.12
C THR A 321 -1.69 -14.30 -17.38
N SER A 322 -2.34 -13.15 -17.21
CA SER A 322 -3.71 -13.06 -16.67
C SER A 322 -4.54 -12.18 -17.58
N VAL A 323 -5.85 -12.40 -17.63
CA VAL A 323 -6.75 -11.48 -18.30
C VAL A 323 -7.06 -10.33 -17.34
N GLY A 324 -6.56 -9.13 -17.66
CA GLY A 324 -6.84 -7.88 -16.97
C GLY A 324 -7.73 -6.97 -17.81
N ALA A 325 -8.13 -5.81 -17.26
CA ALA A 325 -9.01 -4.87 -17.94
C ALA A 325 -8.74 -3.36 -17.51
N VAL A 326 -8.48 -2.43 -18.46
CA VAL A 326 -7.64 -1.17 -18.51
C VAL A 326 -8.22 0.27 -18.90
N LYS A 327 -9.49 0.45 -19.33
CA LYS A 327 -10.22 1.59 -20.01
C LYS A 327 -9.65 2.31 -21.28
N SER A 328 -10.28 2.06 -22.45
CA SER A 328 -10.08 2.70 -23.76
C SER A 328 -11.35 3.25 -24.43
N LEU A 329 -11.15 3.82 -25.61
CA LEU A 329 -12.17 3.98 -26.64
C LEU A 329 -11.87 3.02 -27.80
N ARG A 330 -12.86 2.23 -28.24
CA ARG A 330 -12.78 1.47 -29.50
C ARG A 330 -13.87 1.92 -30.46
N GLU A 331 -13.64 3.07 -31.07
CA GLU A 331 -14.10 3.31 -32.43
C GLU A 331 -12.89 3.69 -33.27
N VAL A 332 -12.97 3.39 -34.56
CA VAL A 332 -12.02 3.85 -35.56
C VAL A 332 -11.95 5.37 -35.45
N ILE A 333 -10.75 5.93 -35.27
CA ILE A 333 -10.52 7.35 -35.51
C ILE A 333 -10.66 7.55 -37.02
N VAL A 334 -11.90 7.72 -37.49
CA VAL A 334 -12.16 8.23 -38.83
C VAL A 334 -11.64 9.67 -38.80
N PRO A 335 -10.62 10.02 -39.61
CA PRO A 335 -9.96 11.32 -39.52
C PRO A 335 -10.85 12.42 -40.12
N GLY A 336 -11.91 12.80 -39.40
CA GLY A 336 -12.57 14.08 -39.59
C GLY A 336 -11.63 15.22 -39.17
N PRO A 337 -11.62 16.36 -39.87
CA PRO A 337 -10.69 17.46 -39.59
C PRO A 337 -10.90 18.16 -38.22
N MET A 338 -11.95 17.81 -37.47
CA MET A 338 -12.13 18.18 -36.07
C MET A 338 -12.51 16.94 -35.25
N GLY A 339 -11.62 16.52 -34.36
CA GLY A 339 -11.70 15.22 -33.67
C GLY A 339 -12.80 15.14 -32.62
N THR A 340 -13.93 14.52 -32.97
CA THR A 340 -14.89 13.99 -32.00
C THR A 340 -14.31 12.76 -31.31
N LEU A 341 -14.24 12.79 -29.98
CA LEU A 341 -13.97 11.60 -29.17
C LEU A 341 -15.17 10.63 -29.26
N PRO A 342 -14.96 9.32 -29.47
CA PRO A 342 -16.03 8.34 -29.61
C PRO A 342 -17.03 8.33 -28.46
N ALA A 343 -18.32 8.40 -28.79
CA ALA A 343 -19.42 8.26 -27.83
C ALA A 343 -19.62 6.77 -27.44
N GLY A 344 -18.60 6.13 -26.84
CA GLY A 344 -18.68 4.71 -26.50
C GLY A 344 -17.37 4.02 -26.10
N ALA A 345 -16.79 4.37 -24.95
CA ALA A 345 -15.72 3.59 -24.33
C ALA A 345 -16.23 2.18 -23.91
N LYS A 346 -15.93 1.12 -24.70
CA LYS A 346 -16.53 -0.24 -24.63
C LYS A 346 -15.56 -1.34 -24.20
N TYR A 347 -15.75 -1.99 -23.04
CA TYR A 347 -14.70 -2.76 -22.38
C TYR A 347 -14.16 -4.03 -23.12
N HIS A 348 -12.85 -4.36 -23.00
CA HIS A 348 -12.12 -5.48 -23.65
C HIS A 348 -11.07 -6.07 -22.70
N ALA A 349 -10.97 -7.39 -22.65
CA ALA A 349 -9.88 -8.11 -22.02
C ALA A 349 -8.50 -7.80 -22.65
N ARG A 350 -7.45 -7.68 -21.82
CA ARG A 350 -6.03 -7.73 -22.27
C ARG A 350 -5.28 -8.79 -21.47
N ASN A 351 -4.40 -9.53 -22.16
CA ASN A 351 -3.39 -10.36 -21.51
C ASN A 351 -2.32 -9.47 -20.85
N VAL A 352 -2.34 -9.42 -19.53
CA VAL A 352 -1.34 -8.73 -18.69
C VAL A 352 -0.32 -9.73 -18.14
N THR A 353 0.94 -9.31 -18.02
CA THR A 353 1.97 -10.14 -17.40
C THR A 353 1.97 -9.88 -15.90
N LYS A 354 1.31 -10.74 -15.12
CA LYS A 354 1.37 -10.67 -13.66
C LYS A 354 2.64 -11.37 -13.17
N TRP A 355 3.43 -10.67 -12.38
CA TRP A 355 4.67 -11.20 -11.79
C TRP A 355 4.38 -12.18 -10.65
N ALA A 356 5.42 -12.87 -10.19
CA ALA A 356 5.29 -13.74 -9.03
C ALA A 356 4.73 -12.95 -7.85
N ARG A 357 3.80 -13.56 -7.11
CA ARG A 357 3.07 -13.01 -5.96
C ARG A 357 2.14 -11.83 -6.23
N GLN A 358 2.18 -11.21 -7.41
CA GLN A 358 1.30 -10.09 -7.77
C GLN A 358 -0.17 -10.52 -7.90
N GLY A 359 -1.05 -9.82 -7.19
CA GLY A 359 -2.50 -10.01 -7.24
C GLY A 359 -3.19 -9.16 -8.31
N GLU A 360 -4.41 -8.74 -8.01
CA GLU A 360 -5.29 -7.96 -8.88
C GLU A 360 -4.79 -6.54 -9.10
N PHE A 361 -4.51 -5.79 -8.04
CA PHE A 361 -3.97 -4.43 -8.10
C PHE A 361 -2.64 -4.36 -7.33
N ASP A 362 -1.89 -3.28 -7.53
CA ASP A 362 -0.56 -3.03 -6.97
C ASP A 362 -0.58 -1.89 -5.94
N ASN A 363 -1.55 -0.97 -6.07
CA ASN A 363 -1.75 0.15 -5.15
C ASN A 363 -3.21 0.67 -5.14
N ILE A 364 -3.50 1.50 -4.14
CA ILE A 364 -4.71 2.31 -4.01
C ILE A 364 -4.34 3.78 -3.71
N HIS A 365 -5.05 4.69 -4.36
CA HIS A 365 -4.95 6.13 -4.14
C HIS A 365 -6.31 6.63 -3.66
N MET A 366 -6.37 7.53 -2.68
CA MET A 366 -7.61 8.12 -2.18
C MET A 366 -7.49 9.64 -2.11
N ALA A 367 -8.14 10.31 -3.06
CA ALA A 367 -7.96 11.74 -3.32
C ALA A 367 -9.28 12.37 -3.80
N PRO A 368 -9.40 13.72 -3.75
CA PRO A 368 -10.41 14.41 -4.53
C PRO A 368 -10.15 14.22 -6.04
N LYS A 369 -11.03 14.79 -6.88
CA LYS A 369 -10.84 14.79 -8.35
C LYS A 369 -10.63 16.21 -8.85
N MET A 370 -9.67 16.40 -9.74
CA MET A 370 -9.42 17.68 -10.38
C MET A 370 -10.52 17.98 -11.39
N LYS A 371 -10.94 19.24 -11.51
CA LYS A 371 -11.78 19.73 -12.59
C LYS A 371 -10.94 20.61 -13.50
N LEU A 372 -11.18 20.53 -14.80
CA LEU A 372 -10.54 21.44 -15.75
C LEU A 372 -11.13 22.85 -15.60
N PRO A 373 -10.31 23.92 -15.66
CA PRO A 373 -10.80 25.29 -15.63
C PRO A 373 -11.90 25.52 -16.68
N TRP A 374 -12.96 26.23 -16.31
CA TRP A 374 -14.17 26.35 -17.15
C TRP A 374 -13.85 26.82 -18.58
N GLU A 375 -12.88 27.72 -18.74
CA GLU A 375 -12.43 28.22 -20.05
C GLU A 375 -11.89 27.11 -20.95
N ALA A 376 -11.14 26.17 -20.39
CA ALA A 376 -10.60 25.04 -21.13
C ALA A 376 -11.73 24.13 -21.60
N VAL A 377 -12.79 23.97 -20.78
CA VAL A 377 -13.97 23.19 -21.17
C VAL A 377 -14.79 23.90 -22.25
N ALA A 378 -15.10 25.19 -22.07
CA ALA A 378 -15.91 25.97 -22.98
C ALA A 378 -15.28 26.16 -24.38
N LYS A 379 -13.95 26.15 -24.47
CA LYS A 379 -13.19 26.23 -25.73
C LYS A 379 -12.96 24.86 -26.40
N SER A 380 -13.35 23.75 -25.75
CA SER A 380 -13.08 22.39 -26.24
C SER A 380 -14.30 21.72 -26.87
N PRO A 381 -14.09 20.72 -27.78
CA PRO A 381 -15.19 19.97 -28.36
C PRO A 381 -16.02 19.25 -27.27
N PRO A 382 -17.37 19.35 -27.28
CA PRO A 382 -18.22 18.71 -26.25
C PRO A 382 -17.98 17.20 -26.09
N ALA A 383 -17.62 16.52 -27.19
CA ALA A 383 -17.26 15.11 -27.21
C ALA A 383 -16.10 14.73 -26.27
N TRP A 384 -15.23 15.69 -25.90
CA TRP A 384 -14.11 15.44 -25.00
C TRP A 384 -14.52 15.30 -23.53
N ASN A 385 -15.77 15.66 -23.19
CA ASN A 385 -16.35 15.56 -21.85
C ASN A 385 -15.44 16.15 -20.74
N LEU A 386 -14.81 17.30 -21.02
CA LEU A 386 -13.88 17.95 -20.09
C LEU A 386 -14.53 18.46 -18.79
N ASN A 387 -15.87 18.51 -18.74
CA ASN A 387 -16.64 18.75 -17.52
C ASN A 387 -16.53 17.60 -16.50
N ALA A 388 -16.11 16.39 -16.91
CA ALA A 388 -15.98 15.25 -16.02
C ALA A 388 -14.70 15.36 -15.16
N PRO A 389 -14.79 15.29 -13.82
CA PRO A 389 -13.61 15.36 -12.95
C PRO A 389 -12.61 14.23 -13.24
N VAL A 390 -11.33 14.59 -13.32
CA VAL A 390 -10.22 13.66 -13.58
C VAL A 390 -9.59 13.20 -12.25
N SER A 391 -9.46 11.89 -12.08
CA SER A 391 -8.70 11.31 -10.97
C SER A 391 -7.23 11.66 -11.14
N MET A 392 -6.58 12.09 -10.06
CA MET A 392 -5.13 12.26 -10.03
C MET A 392 -4.45 10.89 -10.04
N ALA A 393 -3.45 10.72 -10.92
CA ALA A 393 -2.47 9.63 -10.97
C ALA A 393 -1.47 9.89 -12.12
N PRO A 394 -0.24 9.33 -12.09
CA PRO A 394 0.29 8.40 -11.07
C PRO A 394 0.83 9.10 -9.81
N PHE A 395 1.42 10.30 -9.94
CA PHE A 395 1.96 11.08 -8.82
C PHE A 395 0.92 12.16 -8.48
N CYS A 396 0.10 11.84 -7.49
CA CYS A 396 -1.00 12.69 -7.02
C CYS A 396 -0.46 13.60 -5.93
N ALA A 397 -0.17 14.85 -6.29
CA ALA A 397 0.51 15.80 -5.44
C ALA A 397 -0.43 16.53 -4.46
N HIS A 398 -1.74 16.48 -4.71
CA HIS A 398 -2.72 17.35 -4.07
C HIS A 398 -3.71 16.52 -3.27
N ASP A 399 -3.62 16.57 -1.94
CA ASP A 399 -4.51 15.85 -1.01
C ASP A 399 -4.77 14.38 -1.39
N CYS A 400 -3.70 13.65 -1.71
CA CYS A 400 -3.79 12.23 -2.02
C CYS A 400 -3.11 11.38 -0.95
N PHE A 401 -3.86 10.40 -0.48
CA PHE A 401 -3.35 9.34 0.37
C PHE A 401 -3.12 8.08 -0.46
N HIS A 402 -1.94 7.50 -0.36
CA HIS A 402 -1.43 6.43 -1.21
C HIS A 402 -1.05 5.21 -0.38
N THR A 403 -1.38 4.01 -0.88
CA THR A 403 -0.90 2.75 -0.31
C THR A 403 -0.41 1.87 -1.45
N HIS A 404 0.91 1.62 -1.50
CA HIS A 404 1.53 0.69 -2.44
C HIS A 404 1.96 -0.57 -1.68
N TRP A 405 1.36 -1.72 -2.01
CA TRP A 405 1.85 -3.04 -1.58
C TRP A 405 2.72 -3.69 -2.66
N ARG A 406 2.89 -3.03 -3.81
CA ARG A 406 3.86 -3.35 -4.86
C ARG A 406 4.11 -2.11 -5.73
N TRP A 407 5.33 -2.02 -6.28
CA TRP A 407 5.64 -1.19 -7.44
C TRP A 407 5.96 -2.07 -8.66
N GLY A 408 5.73 -1.54 -9.86
CA GLY A 408 6.21 -2.14 -11.11
C GLY A 408 7.74 -2.29 -11.16
N ASN A 409 8.25 -3.21 -12.00
CA ASN A 409 9.68 -3.26 -12.33
C ASN A 409 9.96 -2.26 -13.45
N LEU A 410 9.87 -0.96 -13.15
CA LEU A 410 10.26 0.08 -14.09
C LEU A 410 11.73 -0.14 -14.44
N ARG A 411 12.09 -0.34 -15.70
CA ARG A 411 13.51 -0.46 -16.12
C ARG A 411 13.97 0.69 -16.99
N TYR A 412 13.07 1.63 -17.20
CA TYR A 412 13.15 2.56 -18.29
C TYR A 412 12.83 3.95 -17.79
N ASP A 413 13.86 4.77 -17.87
CA ASP A 413 13.82 6.20 -17.69
C ASP A 413 14.48 6.77 -18.95
N PRO A 414 13.68 7.35 -19.87
CA PRO A 414 14.19 7.81 -21.17
C PRO A 414 15.22 8.94 -21.06
N PHE A 415 15.30 9.61 -19.91
CA PHE A 415 16.07 10.84 -19.75
C PHE A 415 17.25 10.74 -18.78
N GLY A 416 17.38 9.63 -18.05
CA GLY A 416 18.42 9.45 -17.02
C GLY A 416 18.18 10.32 -15.77
N TRP A 417 16.94 10.75 -15.53
CA TRP A 417 16.53 11.60 -14.41
C TRP A 417 16.19 10.82 -13.12
N PHE A 418 15.96 9.50 -13.21
CA PHE A 418 15.37 8.69 -12.14
C PHE A 418 16.13 7.37 -11.92
N ASP A 419 16.41 7.02 -10.66
CA ASP A 419 16.57 5.61 -10.34
C ASP A 419 15.20 4.94 -10.57
N THR A 420 15.15 3.94 -11.45
CA THR A 420 13.89 3.27 -11.78
C THR A 420 13.54 2.16 -10.80
N ASN A 421 14.50 1.69 -10.00
CA ASN A 421 14.27 0.73 -8.91
C ASN A 421 15.09 1.08 -7.66
N PRO A 422 14.92 2.27 -7.07
CA PRO A 422 15.61 2.63 -5.83
C PRO A 422 15.20 1.69 -4.70
N LYS A 423 16.05 1.59 -3.67
CA LYS A 423 15.87 0.65 -2.56
C LYS A 423 14.45 0.68 -1.97
N TRP A 424 13.86 1.86 -1.84
CA TRP A 424 12.54 2.05 -1.23
C TRP A 424 11.35 1.49 -2.01
N VAL A 425 11.45 1.30 -3.33
CA VAL A 425 10.38 0.68 -4.13
C VAL A 425 10.56 -0.83 -4.35
N ARG A 426 11.66 -1.41 -3.88
CA ARG A 426 11.94 -2.84 -4.00
C ARG A 426 11.08 -3.65 -3.03
N GLY A 427 10.52 -4.75 -3.52
CA GLY A 427 9.75 -5.68 -2.71
C GLY A 427 10.61 -6.65 -1.91
N TRP A 428 9.95 -7.67 -1.34
CA TRP A 428 10.58 -8.69 -0.52
C TRP A 428 11.06 -9.90 -1.34
N SER A 429 12.26 -10.40 -1.04
CA SER A 429 12.78 -11.70 -1.53
C SER A 429 13.53 -12.48 -0.46
N GLY A 430 14.08 -13.65 -0.83
CA GLY A 430 14.85 -14.53 0.07
C GLY A 430 14.02 -15.25 1.16
N GLY A 431 12.70 -15.02 1.22
CA GLY A 431 11.83 -15.71 2.18
C GLY A 431 11.51 -17.15 1.82
N SER A 432 10.89 -17.85 2.76
CA SER A 432 10.50 -19.25 2.65
C SER A 432 8.98 -19.41 2.81
N PRO A 433 8.42 -20.64 2.79
CA PRO A 433 7.02 -20.85 3.17
C PRO A 433 6.67 -20.42 4.60
N THR A 434 7.68 -20.24 5.47
CA THR A 434 7.54 -19.96 6.91
C THR A 434 8.16 -18.62 7.34
N SER A 435 9.18 -18.12 6.62
CA SER A 435 9.91 -16.89 6.94
C SER A 435 9.49 -15.72 6.04
N PRO A 436 9.35 -14.50 6.58
CA PRO A 436 8.98 -13.31 5.83
C PRO A 436 10.01 -12.93 4.73
N GLY A 437 11.28 -13.29 4.88
CA GLY A 437 12.36 -12.89 3.97
C GLY A 437 12.96 -11.53 4.30
N THR A 438 13.61 -10.92 3.31
CA THR A 438 14.25 -9.60 3.42
C THR A 438 13.40 -8.55 2.69
N PRO A 439 13.08 -7.39 3.30
CA PRO A 439 12.42 -6.28 2.60
C PRO A 439 13.40 -5.50 1.71
N TYR A 440 12.87 -4.67 0.80
CA TYR A 440 13.66 -3.71 0.00
C TYR A 440 14.76 -4.34 -0.86
N SER A 441 14.61 -5.61 -1.23
CA SER A 441 15.63 -6.41 -1.90
C SER A 441 15.35 -6.69 -3.38
N GLU A 442 14.07 -6.82 -3.79
CA GLU A 442 13.69 -7.34 -5.11
C GLU A 442 12.87 -6.33 -5.94
N PRO A 443 13.46 -5.74 -6.99
CA PRO A 443 12.77 -4.88 -7.95
C PRO A 443 11.49 -5.51 -8.52
N GLY A 444 10.33 -4.88 -8.32
CA GLY A 444 9.05 -5.35 -8.86
C GLY A 444 8.42 -6.57 -8.15
N ALA A 445 8.95 -6.99 -7.00
CA ALA A 445 8.23 -7.88 -6.09
C ALA A 445 7.25 -7.09 -5.19
N PRO A 446 6.28 -7.75 -4.53
CA PRO A 446 5.45 -7.07 -3.53
C PRO A 446 6.25 -6.55 -2.33
N LEU A 447 5.87 -5.38 -1.83
CA LEU A 447 6.28 -4.76 -0.56
C LEU A 447 5.64 -5.46 0.67
N VAL A 448 5.49 -6.78 0.56
CA VAL A 448 4.80 -7.65 1.51
C VAL A 448 5.67 -8.90 1.74
N PRO A 449 5.82 -9.37 3.00
CA PRO A 449 6.56 -10.59 3.33
C PRO A 449 6.23 -11.82 2.47
N CYS A 450 7.26 -12.61 2.13
CA CYS A 450 7.15 -13.74 1.22
C CYS A 450 6.12 -14.80 1.63
N ASN A 451 5.95 -15.03 2.93
CA ASN A 451 5.01 -16.00 3.51
C ASN A 451 3.55 -15.48 3.64
N GLN A 452 3.23 -14.28 3.15
CA GLN A 452 1.91 -13.65 3.30
C GLN A 452 1.05 -13.63 2.02
N ASP A 453 -0.25 -13.91 2.21
CA ASP A 453 -1.31 -13.46 1.31
C ASP A 453 -1.92 -12.15 1.86
N VAL A 454 -2.35 -11.26 0.96
CA VAL A 454 -3.00 -9.99 1.31
C VAL A 454 -4.29 -9.83 0.51
N THR A 455 -5.35 -9.52 1.24
CA THR A 455 -6.66 -9.12 0.70
C THR A 455 -6.92 -7.65 1.02
N LEU A 456 -7.34 -6.89 0.01
CA LEU A 456 -7.95 -5.59 0.18
C LEU A 456 -9.48 -5.74 0.20
N HIS A 457 -10.12 -5.25 1.25
CA HIS A 457 -11.57 -5.08 1.30
C HIS A 457 -11.88 -3.58 1.15
N LEU A 458 -12.31 -3.14 -0.04
CA LEU A 458 -12.80 -1.78 -0.21
C LEU A 458 -14.20 -1.70 0.41
N LEU A 459 -14.36 -0.87 1.44
CA LEU A 459 -15.59 -0.75 2.23
C LEU A 459 -16.50 0.35 1.69
N SER A 460 -15.90 1.43 1.20
CA SER A 460 -16.58 2.57 0.58
C SER A 460 -15.64 3.27 -0.41
N LYS A 461 -16.09 4.37 -1.04
CA LYS A 461 -15.23 5.23 -1.88
C LYS A 461 -14.05 5.85 -1.13
N ARG A 462 -14.02 5.80 0.21
CA ARG A 462 -13.04 6.49 1.07
C ARG A 462 -12.46 5.63 2.18
N SER A 463 -12.73 4.33 2.18
CA SER A 463 -12.35 3.42 3.26
C SER A 463 -12.03 2.03 2.76
N PHE A 464 -10.94 1.45 3.25
CA PHE A 464 -10.56 0.08 2.99
C PHE A 464 -10.03 -0.63 4.24
N LYS A 465 -10.21 -1.95 4.28
CA LYS A 465 -9.62 -2.86 5.26
C LYS A 465 -8.57 -3.74 4.57
N TYR A 466 -7.31 -3.53 4.92
CA TYR A 466 -6.18 -4.38 4.58
C TYR A 466 -6.19 -5.61 5.50
N VAL A 467 -6.13 -6.81 4.95
CA VAL A 467 -6.04 -8.07 5.73
C VAL A 467 -4.87 -8.88 5.21
N ALA A 468 -3.92 -9.20 6.09
CA ALA A 468 -2.79 -10.06 5.75
C ALA A 468 -2.79 -11.32 6.62
N ARG A 469 -2.46 -12.45 5.99
CA ARG A 469 -2.28 -13.74 6.67
C ARG A 469 -0.90 -14.28 6.38
N ALA A 470 -0.06 -14.39 7.43
CA ALA A 470 1.22 -15.07 7.37
C ALA A 470 1.02 -16.57 7.63
N TYR A 471 1.47 -17.41 6.72
CA TYR A 471 1.32 -18.86 6.82
C TYR A 471 2.53 -19.50 7.48
N ALA A 472 2.26 -20.55 8.28
CA ALA A 472 3.26 -21.35 8.99
C ALA A 472 4.44 -20.53 9.57
N PRO A 473 4.16 -19.42 10.29
CA PRO A 473 5.19 -18.47 10.67
C PRO A 473 6.27 -19.12 11.53
N ALA A 474 7.52 -18.76 11.28
CA ALA A 474 8.65 -19.25 12.06
C ALA A 474 8.50 -18.89 13.55
N VAL A 475 8.71 -19.89 14.41
CA VAL A 475 8.70 -19.73 15.86
C VAL A 475 9.83 -18.80 16.28
N GLY A 476 9.55 -17.85 17.17
CA GLY A 476 10.57 -16.89 17.59
C GLY A 476 10.95 -15.89 16.49
N GLU A 477 10.02 -15.56 15.58
CA GLU A 477 10.20 -14.52 14.57
C GLU A 477 8.95 -13.64 14.41
N TRP A 478 9.13 -12.32 14.38
CA TRP A 478 8.06 -11.36 14.13
C TRP A 478 7.51 -11.48 12.71
N GLN A 479 6.18 -11.61 12.62
CA GLN A 479 5.43 -11.50 11.37
C GLN A 479 4.86 -10.09 11.27
N ILE A 480 5.45 -9.24 10.42
CA ILE A 480 5.00 -7.86 10.23
C ILE A 480 3.92 -7.77 9.15
N ILE A 481 2.84 -7.06 9.45
CA ILE A 481 1.67 -6.83 8.61
C ILE A 481 1.61 -5.33 8.29
N MET A 482 1.39 -5.02 7.00
CA MET A 482 1.39 -3.66 6.44
C MET A 482 2.71 -2.89 6.65
N HIS A 483 3.85 -3.59 6.53
CA HIS A 483 5.21 -3.02 6.68
C HIS A 483 5.49 -1.78 5.82
N HIS A 484 4.95 -1.73 4.60
CA HIS A 484 5.07 -0.58 3.69
C HIS A 484 4.25 0.65 4.13
N GLY A 485 3.31 0.48 5.05
CA GLY A 485 2.43 1.54 5.53
C GLY A 485 1.65 2.21 4.39
N SER A 486 1.69 3.52 4.35
CA SER A 486 1.05 4.40 3.38
C SER A 486 1.75 5.75 3.39
N ALA A 487 1.40 6.65 2.47
CA ALA A 487 1.89 8.02 2.51
C ALA A 487 0.83 9.03 2.08
N TYR A 488 1.01 10.27 2.52
CA TYR A 488 0.20 11.42 2.14
C TYR A 488 1.07 12.42 1.39
N ALA A 489 0.58 12.90 0.25
CA ALA A 489 1.26 13.93 -0.54
C ALA A 489 1.21 15.28 0.17
N ILE A 490 2.37 15.94 0.30
CA ILE A 490 2.51 17.25 0.96
C ILE A 490 3.36 18.24 0.16
N ASP A 491 4.07 17.79 -0.87
CA ASP A 491 4.89 18.62 -1.74
C ASP A 491 5.16 17.95 -3.11
N THR A 492 5.62 18.77 -4.07
CA THR A 492 6.15 18.34 -5.36
C THR A 492 7.49 18.98 -5.62
N SER A 493 8.45 18.20 -6.10
CA SER A 493 9.73 18.76 -6.54
C SER A 493 9.56 19.69 -7.75
N VAL A 494 10.50 20.63 -7.91
CA VAL A 494 10.60 21.52 -9.08
C VAL A 494 10.64 20.74 -10.41
N LEU A 495 11.14 19.49 -10.40
CA LEU A 495 11.09 18.62 -11.58
C LEU A 495 9.64 18.22 -11.93
N ALA A 496 8.79 17.93 -10.95
CA ALA A 496 7.37 17.66 -11.21
C ALA A 496 6.66 18.89 -11.79
N GLU A 497 6.96 20.10 -11.30
CA GLU A 497 6.44 21.35 -11.84
C GLU A 497 6.94 21.62 -13.28
N THR A 498 8.22 21.33 -13.55
CA THR A 498 8.82 21.45 -14.89
C THR A 498 8.15 20.48 -15.87
N VAL A 499 7.97 19.22 -15.47
CA VAL A 499 7.26 18.20 -16.25
C VAL A 499 5.78 18.59 -16.43
N GLN A 500 5.15 19.20 -15.42
CA GLN A 500 3.78 19.68 -15.50
C GLN A 500 3.62 20.83 -16.52
N SER A 501 4.55 21.79 -16.53
CA SER A 501 4.58 22.90 -17.49
C SER A 501 4.76 22.39 -18.93
N VAL A 502 5.73 21.50 -19.16
CA VAL A 502 6.00 20.92 -20.49
C VAL A 502 4.81 20.07 -20.96
N LEU A 503 4.30 19.14 -20.15
CA LEU A 503 3.22 18.24 -20.56
C LEU A 503 1.85 18.89 -20.62
N GLY A 504 1.57 19.86 -19.75
CA GLY A 504 0.36 20.68 -19.82
C GLY A 504 0.28 21.51 -21.11
N THR A 505 1.43 21.93 -21.64
CA THR A 505 1.55 22.65 -22.91
C THR A 505 1.43 21.72 -24.12
N LEU A 506 2.08 20.55 -24.08
CA LEU A 506 2.11 19.61 -25.22
C LEU A 506 0.81 18.81 -25.38
N ALA A 507 0.24 18.29 -24.29
CA ALA A 507 -0.84 17.28 -24.34
C ALA A 507 -2.23 17.83 -23.94
N GLY A 508 -2.36 19.13 -23.67
CA GLY A 508 -3.62 19.76 -23.24
C GLY A 508 -4.48 20.31 -24.39
N PRO A 509 -5.78 20.59 -24.15
CA PRO A 509 -6.60 21.37 -25.08
C PRO A 509 -6.01 22.78 -25.30
N PRO A 510 -6.05 23.32 -26.52
CA PRO A 510 -5.48 24.63 -26.82
C PRO A 510 -6.27 25.77 -26.16
N ALA A 511 -5.68 26.43 -25.17
CA ALA A 511 -6.25 27.62 -24.54
C ALA A 511 -5.18 28.50 -23.88
N ASN A 512 -5.29 29.82 -24.08
CA ASN A 512 -4.37 30.91 -23.70
C ASN A 512 -4.13 31.11 -22.17
N ALA A 513 -4.33 30.10 -21.33
CA ALA A 513 -3.98 30.19 -19.92
C ALA A 513 -2.46 30.13 -19.76
N SER A 514 -1.86 31.19 -19.22
CA SER A 514 -0.41 31.41 -19.15
C SER A 514 0.30 30.68 -18.01
N LYS A 515 -0.35 29.70 -17.36
CA LYS A 515 0.18 28.91 -16.25
C LYS A 515 -0.22 27.45 -16.35
N GLY A 516 0.64 26.57 -15.85
CA GLY A 516 0.44 25.13 -15.86
C GLY A 516 -0.72 24.71 -14.94
N SER A 517 -1.71 24.02 -15.50
CA SER A 517 -2.84 23.43 -14.78
C SER A 517 -2.56 21.95 -14.54
N TRP A 518 -2.61 21.54 -13.27
CA TRP A 518 -2.56 20.15 -12.84
C TRP A 518 -3.77 19.36 -13.33
N ALA A 519 -4.95 19.99 -13.43
CA ALA A 519 -6.12 19.35 -14.04
C ALA A 519 -5.85 18.98 -15.52
N ARG A 520 -5.25 19.90 -16.29
CA ARG A 520 -4.81 19.64 -17.68
C ARG A 520 -3.72 18.58 -17.72
N PHE A 521 -2.78 18.62 -16.80
CA PHE A 521 -1.71 17.64 -16.69
C PHE A 521 -2.24 16.21 -16.52
N TYR A 522 -3.09 15.96 -15.50
CA TYR A 522 -3.65 14.64 -15.27
C TYR A 522 -4.60 14.19 -16.39
N TRP A 523 -5.32 15.12 -17.02
CA TRP A 523 -6.10 14.82 -18.22
C TRP A 523 -5.18 14.40 -19.38
N GLY A 524 -4.09 15.13 -19.62
CA GLY A 524 -3.08 14.83 -20.63
C GLY A 524 -2.37 13.50 -20.39
N LEU A 525 -1.97 13.18 -19.15
CA LEU A 525 -1.41 11.87 -18.81
C LEU A 525 -2.40 10.71 -19.08
N ARG A 526 -3.71 10.96 -18.93
CA ARG A 526 -4.74 9.93 -19.07
C ARG A 526 -5.24 9.75 -20.50
N TYR A 527 -5.29 10.83 -21.29
CA TYR A 527 -5.94 10.85 -22.61
C TYR A 527 -5.05 11.37 -23.76
N GLY A 528 -3.87 11.96 -23.46
CA GLY A 528 -3.00 12.59 -24.46
C GLY A 528 -2.43 11.64 -25.52
N THR A 529 -2.30 10.34 -25.23
CA THR A 529 -1.91 9.33 -26.25
C THR A 529 -2.91 9.23 -27.41
N TYR A 530 -4.19 9.53 -27.19
CA TYR A 530 -5.20 9.60 -28.26
C TYR A 530 -5.06 10.86 -29.13
N VAL A 531 -4.39 11.91 -28.62
CA VAL A 531 -4.19 13.18 -29.33
C VAL A 531 -2.89 13.16 -30.15
N TYR A 532 -1.82 12.55 -29.61
CA TYR A 532 -0.51 12.50 -30.26
C TYR A 532 -0.38 11.45 -31.37
N ASN A 533 -1.00 10.27 -31.22
CA ASN A 533 -0.80 9.16 -32.17
C ASN A 533 -1.64 9.29 -33.44
N LYS A 534 -1.29 10.28 -34.27
CA LYS A 534 -1.69 10.34 -35.69
C LYS A 534 -0.78 9.51 -36.62
N PHE A 535 0.34 8.97 -36.10
CA PHE A 535 1.41 8.34 -36.90
C PHE A 535 2.07 7.08 -36.29
N ALA A 536 1.55 6.51 -35.20
CA ALA A 536 2.02 5.24 -34.64
C ALA A 536 0.82 4.38 -34.21
N ASP A 537 0.95 3.06 -34.32
CA ASP A 537 -0.15 2.09 -34.23
C ASP A 537 -1.16 2.37 -33.11
N ALA A 538 -2.44 2.48 -33.50
CA ALA A 538 -3.53 2.80 -32.60
C ALA A 538 -3.70 1.71 -31.52
N ASN A 539 -3.36 2.03 -30.27
CA ASN A 539 -3.24 1.05 -29.19
C ASN A 539 -4.15 1.36 -27.97
N PRO A 540 -5.44 0.96 -27.99
CA PRO A 540 -6.43 1.36 -26.99
C PRO A 540 -6.81 0.19 -26.02
N ARG A 541 -6.43 0.27 -24.73
CA ARG A 541 -6.58 -0.78 -23.67
C ARG A 541 -7.84 -0.65 -22.76
N LEU A 542 -8.66 -1.68 -22.35
CA LEU A 542 -10.03 -1.50 -21.75
C LEU A 542 -10.53 -2.26 -20.47
N SER A 543 -11.44 -1.74 -19.60
CA SER A 543 -11.72 -2.21 -18.20
C SER A 543 -13.12 -2.66 -17.73
N ALA A 544 -13.26 -3.94 -17.37
CA ALA A 544 -14.34 -4.59 -16.58
C ALA A 544 -15.73 -4.67 -17.27
N SER A 545 -16.51 -5.74 -17.12
CA SER A 545 -16.78 -6.57 -15.93
C SER A 545 -17.30 -7.96 -16.38
N PRO A 546 -17.42 -9.02 -15.55
CA PRO A 546 -16.96 -9.21 -14.17
C PRO A 546 -16.17 -10.52 -13.90
N THR A 547 -15.02 -10.41 -13.23
CA THR A 547 -14.13 -11.49 -12.71
C THR A 547 -13.56 -12.52 -13.69
N GLY A 548 -12.35 -13.00 -13.35
CA GLY A 548 -11.88 -14.29 -13.84
C GLY A 548 -12.71 -15.44 -13.29
N ILE A 549 -13.60 -15.98 -14.13
CA ILE A 549 -14.11 -17.36 -14.09
C ILE A 549 -15.11 -17.71 -12.96
N LYS A 550 -15.32 -16.88 -11.92
CA LYS A 550 -16.27 -17.17 -10.81
C LYS A 550 -17.50 -16.27 -10.64
N PHE A 551 -17.74 -15.32 -11.54
CA PHE A 551 -18.92 -14.42 -11.51
C PHE A 551 -19.81 -14.59 -12.75
N ALA A 552 -19.30 -15.18 -13.84
CA ALA A 552 -20.08 -15.54 -15.03
C ALA A 552 -21.29 -16.42 -14.68
N GLU A 553 -21.16 -17.32 -13.69
CA GLU A 553 -22.22 -18.22 -13.22
C GLU A 553 -23.39 -17.51 -12.51
N ARG A 554 -23.27 -16.21 -12.16
CA ARG A 554 -24.29 -15.47 -11.41
C ARG A 554 -25.20 -14.54 -12.24
N LEU A 555 -25.08 -14.54 -13.58
CA LEU A 555 -25.76 -13.56 -14.45
C LEU A 555 -26.71 -14.12 -15.52
N GLN A 556 -27.08 -15.41 -15.48
CA GLN A 556 -28.17 -16.00 -16.29
C GLN A 556 -28.19 -15.62 -17.80
N LEU A 557 -27.03 -15.52 -18.45
CA LEU A 557 -26.96 -15.27 -19.90
C LEU A 557 -27.17 -16.57 -20.70
N ASP A 558 -27.98 -16.49 -21.75
CA ASP A 558 -28.45 -17.65 -22.50
C ASP A 558 -27.38 -18.29 -23.43
N ALA A 559 -27.65 -19.53 -23.83
CA ALA A 559 -26.73 -20.33 -24.63
C ALA A 559 -26.38 -19.72 -26.02
N THR A 560 -27.27 -18.91 -26.60
CA THR A 560 -27.08 -18.24 -27.90
C THR A 560 -25.97 -17.19 -27.80
N SER A 561 -25.95 -16.46 -26.69
CA SER A 561 -24.93 -15.46 -26.37
C SER A 561 -23.56 -16.12 -26.14
N LEU A 562 -23.55 -17.32 -25.53
CA LEU A 562 -22.34 -18.09 -25.28
C LEU A 562 -21.75 -18.72 -26.56
N ALA A 563 -22.60 -19.15 -27.50
CA ALA A 563 -22.16 -19.79 -28.75
C ALA A 563 -21.44 -18.81 -29.69
N LYS A 564 -21.94 -17.58 -29.82
CA LYS A 564 -21.32 -16.53 -30.68
C LYS A 564 -19.93 -16.11 -30.19
N LEU A 565 -19.65 -16.20 -28.90
CA LEU A 565 -18.34 -15.94 -28.30
C LEU A 565 -17.32 -17.09 -28.45
N ARG A 566 -17.73 -18.26 -28.96
CA ARG A 566 -16.86 -19.41 -29.24
C ARG A 566 -16.55 -19.61 -30.73
N ALA A 567 -17.27 -18.89 -31.61
CA ALA A 567 -17.07 -18.90 -33.05
C ALA A 567 -16.18 -17.73 -33.55
N LEU A 568 -15.75 -16.88 -32.63
CA LEU A 568 -14.75 -15.81 -32.77
C LEU A 568 -13.50 -16.21 -31.97
#